data_AF-A0A432EWE4-F1
#
_entry.id   AF-A0A432EWE4-F1
#
_cell.length_a   1.000
_cell.length_b   1.000
_cell.length_c   1.000
_cell.angle_alpha   90.00
_cell.angle_beta   90.00
_cell.angle_gamma   90.00
#
_symmetry.space_group_name_H-M   'P 1'
#
loop_
_entity.id
_entity.type
_entity.pdbx_description
1 polymer ?
#
loop_
_entity_poly.entity_id
_entity_poly.type
_entity_poly.pdbx_seq_one_letter_code
_entity_poly.pdbx_strand_id
1 'polypeptide(L)'
;MNHHRALRASTDTGLTIFLIMIVGVVLWTTDEMLGWNLLPDWIDKYAQLLVIIFSILAAFAVVISVMCSFAVMAESTAEKSGIGAPAFSRRAKLIIAAGILVAFGIMFGLHKVDQYRAGSRAEAEKQRISARYDEVRTGLQNLIPATIALFSPEAKQFLTGKPSPDGDEAIARLLTAIQVSTPFDPAVSIMVASQSPYTHCVITTLPERQRQTQTGDWKYLSRKYLTGFPSDWERNAIQAGFTGKEMSVPRGKSGVFINTHLPSSWGTLSHGDRVAGIVMLQGSM
;
A
#
# COMPACT_ATOMS: atom_id res chain seq x y z
N MET A 1 46.49 -1.03 -41.84
CA MET A 1 45.11 -0.59 -41.53
C MET A 1 45.16 0.09 -40.16
N ASN A 2 44.64 1.31 -40.04
CA ASN A 2 45.09 2.33 -39.07
C ASN A 2 44.76 2.00 -37.60
N HIS A 3 45.60 1.20 -36.93
CA HIS A 3 45.49 0.90 -35.48
C HIS A 3 45.40 2.17 -34.63
N HIS A 4 46.15 3.22 -34.96
CA HIS A 4 46.06 4.51 -34.29
C HIS A 4 44.68 5.20 -34.38
N ARG A 5 43.95 5.06 -35.50
CA ARG A 5 42.59 5.60 -35.62
C ARG A 5 41.60 4.77 -34.82
N ALA A 6 41.74 3.46 -34.81
CA ALA A 6 40.91 2.56 -34.01
C ALA A 6 41.10 2.80 -32.50
N LEU A 7 42.35 3.02 -32.08
CA LEU A 7 42.70 3.35 -30.70
C LEU A 7 42.09 4.68 -30.26
N ARG A 8 42.28 5.77 -31.03
CA ARG A 8 41.66 7.07 -30.74
C ARG A 8 40.14 6.99 -30.69
N ALA A 9 39.51 6.32 -31.66
CA ALA A 9 38.07 6.14 -31.67
C ALA A 9 37.57 5.37 -30.43
N SER A 10 38.31 4.36 -29.96
CA SER A 10 37.95 3.63 -28.73
C SER A 10 38.07 4.50 -27.47
N THR A 11 39.11 5.35 -27.40
CA THR A 11 39.34 6.25 -26.26
C THR A 11 38.27 7.33 -26.21
N ASP A 12 37.97 7.97 -27.35
CA ASP A 12 36.94 9.02 -27.44
C ASP A 12 35.55 8.45 -27.11
N THR A 13 35.24 7.24 -27.60
CA THR A 13 33.97 6.56 -27.29
C THR A 13 33.87 6.22 -25.79
N GLY A 14 34.96 5.73 -25.18
CA GLY A 14 35.01 5.45 -23.76
C GLY A 14 34.85 6.70 -22.89
N LEU A 15 35.47 7.81 -23.28
CA LEU A 15 35.36 9.10 -22.60
C LEU A 15 33.94 9.69 -22.72
N THR A 16 33.31 9.53 -23.89
CA THR A 16 31.91 9.95 -24.11
C THR A 16 30.94 9.14 -23.24
N ILE A 17 31.11 7.82 -23.16
CA ILE A 17 30.30 6.96 -22.28
C ILE A 17 30.50 7.33 -20.81
N PHE A 18 31.73 7.63 -20.41
CA PHE A 18 32.03 8.06 -19.04
C PHE A 18 31.38 9.40 -18.68
N LEU A 19 31.38 10.37 -19.62
CA LEU A 19 30.74 11.66 -19.43
C LEU A 19 29.22 11.52 -19.32
N ILE A 20 28.59 10.68 -20.15
CA ILE A 20 27.16 10.34 -20.06
C ILE A 20 26.85 9.70 -18.71
N MET A 21 27.73 8.84 -18.19
CA MET A 21 27.56 8.22 -16.87
C MET A 21 27.62 9.26 -15.73
N ILE A 22 28.58 10.18 -15.75
CA ILE A 22 28.66 11.26 -14.75
C ILE A 22 27.39 12.12 -14.79
N VAL A 23 26.93 12.50 -15.98
CA VAL A 23 25.69 13.27 -16.13
C VAL A 23 24.50 12.48 -15.60
N GLY A 24 24.42 11.17 -15.86
CA GLY A 24 23.37 10.29 -15.32
C GLY A 24 23.38 10.20 -13.80
N VAL A 25 24.56 10.07 -13.17
CA VAL A 25 24.72 10.05 -11.71
C VAL A 25 24.35 11.39 -11.10
N VAL A 26 24.76 12.50 -11.71
CA VAL A 26 24.40 13.86 -11.24
C VAL A 26 22.90 14.09 -11.36
N LEU A 27 22.27 13.71 -12.48
CA LEU A 27 20.81 13.81 -12.64
C LEU A 27 20.06 12.95 -11.61
N TRP A 28 20.50 11.71 -11.38
CA TRP A 28 19.90 10.82 -10.38
C TRP A 28 20.04 11.37 -8.96
N THR A 29 21.24 11.79 -8.55
CA THR A 29 21.46 12.40 -7.23
C THR A 29 20.67 13.70 -7.03
N THR A 30 20.44 14.46 -8.10
CA THR A 30 19.65 15.70 -8.07
C THR A 30 18.15 15.42 -7.93
N ASP A 31 17.63 14.42 -8.64
CA ASP A 31 16.22 13.97 -8.54
C ASP A 31 15.90 13.45 -7.12
N GLU A 32 16.81 12.66 -6.54
CA GLU A 32 16.63 12.00 -5.24
C GLU A 32 16.83 12.95 -4.03
N MET A 33 17.66 14.01 -4.17
CA MET A 33 17.85 15.04 -3.13
C MET A 33 16.74 16.10 -3.10
N LEU A 34 16.13 16.40 -4.25
CA LEU A 34 15.06 17.40 -4.36
C LEU A 34 13.66 16.80 -4.13
N GLY A 35 13.51 15.47 -4.10
CA GLY A 35 12.24 14.79 -3.87
C GLY A 35 11.21 15.05 -4.97
N TRP A 36 11.68 15.41 -6.17
CA TRP A 36 10.82 15.65 -7.32
C TRP A 36 10.54 14.29 -7.96
N ASN A 37 9.37 13.71 -7.71
CA ASN A 37 8.87 12.53 -8.42
C ASN A 37 8.56 12.90 -9.89
N LEU A 38 9.57 13.20 -10.70
CA LEU A 38 9.38 13.58 -12.10
C LEU A 38 9.07 12.36 -12.99
N LEU A 39 9.44 11.15 -12.54
CA LEU A 39 9.27 9.91 -13.31
C LEU A 39 8.31 8.91 -12.61
N PRO A 40 7.35 8.34 -13.35
CA PRO A 40 6.49 7.26 -12.87
C PRO A 40 7.26 6.01 -12.38
N ASP A 41 6.77 5.37 -11.31
CA ASP A 41 7.38 4.20 -10.63
C ASP A 41 7.80 3.03 -11.54
N TRP A 42 7.19 2.88 -12.72
CA TRP A 42 7.56 1.84 -13.67
C TRP A 42 8.85 2.19 -14.44
N ILE A 43 9.11 3.48 -14.71
CA ILE A 43 10.35 3.95 -15.35
C ILE A 43 11.52 3.82 -14.39
N ASP A 44 11.29 4.01 -13.09
CA ASP A 44 12.34 3.98 -12.07
C ASP A 44 13.05 2.60 -12.01
N LYS A 45 12.29 1.51 -12.15
CA LYS A 45 12.85 0.15 -12.23
C LYS A 45 13.68 -0.09 -13.51
N TYR A 46 13.24 0.43 -14.65
CA TYR A 46 13.99 0.30 -15.91
C TYR A 46 15.19 1.24 -15.96
N ALA A 47 15.09 2.44 -15.38
CA ALA A 47 16.18 3.37 -15.22
C ALA A 47 17.27 2.79 -14.32
N GLN A 48 16.89 2.16 -13.19
CA GLN A 48 17.84 1.48 -12.31
C GLN A 48 18.56 0.33 -13.04
N LEU A 49 17.83 -0.49 -13.81
CA LEU A 49 18.42 -1.55 -14.62
C LEU A 49 19.39 -1.00 -15.68
N LEU A 50 18.99 0.08 -16.37
CA LEU A 50 19.82 0.73 -17.38
C LEU A 50 21.07 1.35 -16.77
N VAL A 51 20.98 2.03 -15.63
CA VAL A 51 22.14 2.59 -14.91
C VAL A 51 23.11 1.48 -14.52
N ILE A 52 22.64 0.33 -14.06
CA ILE A 52 23.50 -0.83 -13.74
C ILE A 52 24.20 -1.34 -15.00
N ILE A 53 23.45 -1.57 -16.08
CA ILE A 53 24.00 -2.07 -17.35
C ILE A 53 25.03 -1.09 -17.93
N PHE A 54 24.72 0.21 -17.96
CA PHE A 54 25.62 1.25 -18.44
C PHE A 54 26.83 1.44 -17.53
N SER A 55 26.68 1.27 -16.21
CA SER A 55 27.81 1.33 -15.27
C SER A 55 28.79 0.18 -15.49
N ILE A 56 28.28 -1.03 -15.74
CA ILE A 56 29.11 -2.20 -16.08
C ILE A 56 29.81 -1.99 -17.41
N LEU A 57 29.09 -1.54 -18.45
CA LEU A 57 29.66 -1.22 -19.76
C LEU A 57 30.73 -0.13 -19.69
N ALA A 58 30.49 0.93 -18.90
CA ALA A 58 31.44 2.01 -18.71
C ALA A 58 32.69 1.54 -17.94
N ALA A 59 32.53 0.67 -16.94
CA ALA A 59 33.67 0.05 -16.26
C ALA A 59 34.54 -0.76 -17.23
N PHE A 60 33.92 -1.56 -18.11
CA PHE A 60 34.63 -2.26 -19.17
C PHE A 60 35.31 -1.29 -20.16
N ALA A 61 34.63 -0.20 -20.55
CA ALA A 61 35.19 0.80 -21.45
C ALA A 61 36.40 1.54 -20.84
N VAL A 62 36.37 1.85 -19.54
CA VAL A 62 37.51 2.44 -18.82
C VAL A 62 38.66 1.44 -18.77
N VAL A 63 38.41 0.17 -18.45
CA VAL A 63 39.44 -0.87 -18.45
C VAL A 63 40.08 -0.99 -19.83
N ILE A 64 39.27 -1.07 -20.90
CA ILE A 64 39.76 -1.16 -22.28
C ILE A 64 40.54 0.09 -22.67
N SER A 65 40.06 1.29 -22.36
CA SER A 65 40.73 2.56 -22.67
C SER A 65 42.08 2.70 -21.96
N VAL A 66 42.15 2.26 -20.70
CA VAL A 66 43.40 2.18 -19.93
C VAL A 66 44.34 1.16 -20.56
N MET A 67 43.88 -0.04 -20.89
CA MET A 67 44.70 -1.06 -21.56
C MET A 67 45.22 -0.57 -22.92
N CYS A 68 44.40 0.13 -23.70
CA CYS A 68 44.76 0.74 -24.98
C CYS A 68 45.80 1.87 -24.83
N SER A 69 45.63 2.75 -23.85
CA SER A 69 46.60 3.82 -23.58
C SER A 69 47.96 3.26 -23.18
N PHE A 70 47.98 2.19 -22.40
CA PHE A 70 49.21 1.49 -22.04
C PHE A 70 49.81 0.68 -23.19
N ALA A 71 48.99 0.12 -24.09
CA ALA A 71 49.47 -0.53 -25.30
C ALA A 71 50.17 0.46 -26.23
N VAL A 72 49.62 1.67 -26.42
CA VAL A 72 50.26 2.74 -27.19
C VAL A 72 51.54 3.23 -26.53
N MET A 73 51.54 3.36 -25.19
CA MET A 73 52.74 3.75 -24.45
C MET A 73 53.84 2.69 -24.59
N ALA A 74 53.47 1.42 -24.47
CA ALA A 74 54.33 0.26 -24.66
C ALA A 74 54.91 0.18 -26.08
N GLU A 75 54.08 0.42 -27.10
CA GLU A 75 54.49 0.46 -28.51
C GLU A 75 55.45 1.62 -28.78
N SER A 76 55.15 2.83 -28.32
CA SER A 76 56.04 4.00 -28.48
C SER A 76 57.40 3.86 -27.77
N THR A 77 57.45 3.04 -26.72
CA THR A 77 58.67 2.77 -25.96
C THR A 77 59.48 1.64 -26.60
N ALA A 78 58.81 0.62 -27.15
CA ALA A 78 59.43 -0.45 -27.93
C ALA A 78 60.02 0.09 -29.26
N GLU A 79 59.32 1.01 -29.92
CA GLU A 79 59.76 1.65 -31.17
C GLU A 79 61.00 2.53 -30.96
N LYS A 80 61.12 3.18 -29.80
CA LYS A 80 62.32 3.95 -29.40
C LYS A 80 63.50 3.10 -28.92
N SER A 81 63.29 1.83 -28.58
CA SER A 81 64.32 0.98 -27.96
C SER A 81 64.70 -0.25 -28.78
N GLY A 82 64.00 -0.54 -29.88
CA GLY A 82 64.32 -1.65 -30.80
C GLY A 82 64.11 -3.05 -30.21
N ILE A 83 63.37 -3.18 -29.10
CA ILE A 83 63.20 -4.44 -28.36
C ILE A 83 61.71 -4.77 -28.24
N GLY A 84 61.36 -6.04 -28.54
CA GLY A 84 60.00 -6.55 -28.51
C GLY A 84 59.31 -6.50 -27.14
N ALA A 85 58.04 -6.08 -27.17
CA ALA A 85 56.97 -6.15 -26.16
C ALA A 85 57.32 -5.92 -24.66
N PRO A 86 56.88 -4.80 -24.03
CA PRO A 86 57.11 -4.55 -22.61
C PRO A 86 56.30 -5.46 -21.68
N ALA A 87 56.95 -6.02 -20.66
CA ALA A 87 56.30 -6.69 -19.55
C ALA A 87 55.71 -5.67 -18.55
N PHE A 88 54.39 -5.73 -18.30
CA PHE A 88 53.70 -4.89 -17.32
C PHE A 88 54.37 -4.90 -15.93
N SER A 89 54.62 -3.72 -15.34
CA SER A 89 55.17 -3.63 -13.98
C SER A 89 54.12 -4.01 -12.91
N ARG A 90 54.56 -4.70 -11.85
CA ARG A 90 53.70 -5.21 -10.77
C ARG A 90 52.90 -4.10 -10.06
N ARG A 91 53.44 -2.88 -10.00
CA ARG A 91 52.79 -1.71 -9.37
C ARG A 91 51.56 -1.22 -10.15
N ALA A 92 51.61 -1.22 -11.48
CA ALA A 92 50.49 -0.79 -12.31
C ALA A 92 49.29 -1.75 -12.20
N LYS A 93 49.55 -3.07 -12.17
CA LYS A 93 48.51 -4.09 -11.95
C LYS A 93 47.81 -3.92 -10.59
N LEU A 94 48.57 -3.58 -9.55
CA LEU A 94 48.04 -3.37 -8.21
C LEU A 94 47.14 -2.13 -8.12
N ILE A 95 47.49 -1.03 -8.77
CA ILE A 95 46.68 0.20 -8.76
C ILE A 95 45.35 -0.02 -9.47
N ILE A 96 45.34 -0.72 -10.61
CA ILE A 96 44.11 -1.05 -11.35
C ILE A 96 43.23 -2.00 -10.53
N ALA A 97 43.81 -3.06 -9.94
CA ALA A 97 43.08 -3.97 -9.09
C ALA A 97 42.46 -3.26 -7.87
N ALA A 98 43.21 -2.32 -7.26
CA ALA A 98 42.71 -1.50 -6.16
C ALA A 98 41.56 -0.57 -6.60
N GLY A 99 41.67 0.08 -7.76
CA GLY A 99 40.61 0.94 -8.30
C GLY A 99 39.31 0.18 -8.58
N ILE A 100 39.40 -1.02 -9.15
CA ILE A 100 38.25 -1.91 -9.38
C ILE A 100 37.63 -2.34 -8.04
N LEU A 101 38.45 -2.75 -7.07
CA LEU A 101 37.97 -3.13 -5.73
C LEU A 101 37.25 -1.99 -5.03
N VAL A 102 37.76 -0.76 -5.12
CA VAL A 102 37.11 0.43 -4.53
C VAL A 102 35.78 0.72 -5.22
N ALA A 103 35.71 0.66 -6.55
CA ALA A 103 34.47 0.86 -7.29
C ALA A 103 33.39 -0.18 -6.94
N PHE A 104 33.77 -1.46 -6.84
CA PHE A 104 32.86 -2.51 -6.37
C PHE A 104 32.44 -2.31 -4.90
N GLY A 105 33.37 -1.87 -4.03
CA GLY A 105 33.06 -1.55 -2.64
C GLY A 105 32.04 -0.42 -2.50
N ILE A 106 32.18 0.64 -3.30
CA ILE A 106 31.22 1.76 -3.33
C ILE A 106 29.86 1.30 -3.86
N MET A 107 29.83 0.54 -4.96
CA MET A 107 28.58 0.02 -5.54
C MET A 107 27.84 -0.92 -4.57
N PHE A 108 28.55 -1.81 -3.88
CA PHE A 108 27.96 -2.69 -2.88
C PHE A 108 27.46 -1.93 -1.65
N GLY A 109 28.22 -0.92 -1.21
CA GLY A 109 27.83 -0.03 -0.11
C GLY A 109 26.55 0.75 -0.40
N LEU A 110 26.45 1.35 -1.59
CA LEU A 110 25.25 2.07 -2.03
C LEU A 110 24.04 1.12 -2.15
N HIS A 111 24.21 -0.06 -2.75
CA HIS A 111 23.14 -1.04 -2.86
C HIS A 111 22.60 -1.49 -1.49
N LYS A 112 23.47 -1.66 -0.48
CA LYS A 112 23.05 -1.99 0.88
C LYS A 112 22.29 -0.86 1.57
N VAL A 113 22.70 0.38 1.34
CA VAL A 113 21.99 1.57 1.84
C VAL A 113 20.61 1.68 1.20
N ASP A 114 20.47 1.41 -0.09
CA ASP A 114 19.17 1.41 -0.78
C ASP A 114 18.23 0.33 -0.25
N GLN A 115 18.72 -0.89 -0.04
CA GLN A 115 17.93 -1.96 0.57
C GLN A 115 17.45 -1.58 1.98
N TYR A 116 18.31 -0.97 2.79
CA TYR A 116 17.97 -0.51 4.13
C TYR A 116 16.91 0.60 4.11
N ARG A 117 17.06 1.58 3.21
CA ARG A 117 16.10 2.69 3.04
C ARG A 117 14.76 2.21 2.52
N ALA A 118 14.74 1.26 1.58
CA ALA A 118 13.52 0.64 1.09
C ALA A 118 12.77 -0.11 2.20
N GLY A 119 13.50 -0.86 3.03
CA GLY A 119 12.95 -1.51 4.22
C GLY A 119 12.34 -0.51 5.20
N SER A 120 13.07 0.57 5.51
CA SER A 120 12.60 1.64 6.40
C SER A 120 11.34 2.35 5.88
N ARG A 121 11.26 2.64 4.57
CA ARG A 121 10.04 3.21 3.95
C ARG A 121 8.85 2.25 4.06
N ALA A 122 9.05 0.96 3.82
CA ALA A 122 7.99 -0.03 3.93
C ALA A 122 7.48 -0.20 5.38
N GLU A 123 8.38 -0.12 6.36
CA GLU A 123 8.01 -0.12 7.78
C GLU A 123 7.26 1.15 8.18
N ALA A 124 7.72 2.31 7.73
CA ALA A 124 7.04 3.59 7.97
C ALA A 124 5.63 3.60 7.37
N GLU A 125 5.45 3.03 6.18
CA GLU A 125 4.14 2.94 5.54
C GLU A 125 3.21 1.98 6.31
N LYS A 126 3.71 0.82 6.75
CA LYS A 126 2.94 -0.08 7.63
C LYS A 126 2.52 0.59 8.93
N GLN A 127 3.42 1.38 9.54
CA GLN A 127 3.12 2.15 10.74
C GLN A 127 2.06 3.20 10.49
N ARG A 128 2.12 3.94 9.37
CA ARG A 128 1.10 4.92 8.97
C ARG A 128 -0.26 4.28 8.77
N ILE A 129 -0.33 3.15 8.06
CA ILE A 129 -1.57 2.40 7.84
C ILE A 129 -2.14 1.92 9.19
N SER A 130 -1.30 1.35 10.07
CA SER A 130 -1.74 0.91 11.39
C SER A 130 -2.23 2.07 12.26
N ALA A 131 -1.51 3.20 12.25
CA ALA A 131 -1.89 4.39 13.01
C ALA A 131 -3.23 4.95 12.53
N ARG A 132 -3.43 5.05 11.21
CA ARG A 132 -4.69 5.50 10.62
C ARG A 132 -5.84 4.52 10.93
N TYR A 133 -5.58 3.22 10.88
CA TYR A 133 -6.56 2.21 11.27
C TYR A 133 -7.02 2.41 12.72
N ASP A 134 -6.07 2.56 13.65
CA ASP A 134 -6.37 2.74 15.07
C ASP A 134 -7.04 4.09 15.35
N GLU A 135 -6.66 5.15 14.64
CA GLU A 135 -7.29 6.48 14.71
C GLU A 135 -8.78 6.40 14.30
N VAL A 136 -9.07 5.86 13.11
CA VAL A 136 -10.45 5.74 12.62
C VAL A 136 -11.26 4.83 13.54
N ARG A 137 -10.70 3.68 13.95
CA ARG A 137 -11.40 2.75 14.86
C ARG A 137 -11.73 3.40 16.19
N THR A 138 -10.80 4.14 16.79
CA THR A 138 -11.01 4.83 18.07
C THR A 138 -12.04 5.96 17.92
N GLY A 139 -11.97 6.71 16.82
CA GLY A 139 -12.96 7.72 16.48
C GLY A 139 -14.37 7.13 16.38
N LEU A 140 -14.55 6.04 15.62
CA LEU A 140 -15.83 5.34 15.53
C LEU A 140 -16.29 4.77 16.87
N GLN A 141 -15.38 4.24 17.69
CA GLN A 141 -15.70 3.73 19.03
C GLN A 141 -16.26 4.80 19.95
N ASN A 142 -15.70 6.01 19.92
CA ASN A 142 -16.18 7.13 20.73
C ASN A 142 -17.56 7.63 20.28
N LEU A 143 -17.96 7.36 19.02
CA LEU A 143 -19.22 7.80 18.45
C LEU A 143 -20.37 6.82 18.74
N ILE A 144 -20.08 5.54 19.00
CA ILE A 144 -21.10 4.51 19.25
C ILE A 144 -22.15 4.93 20.30
N PRO A 145 -21.79 5.45 21.50
CA PRO A 145 -22.80 5.85 22.49
C PRO A 145 -23.76 6.93 21.97
N ALA A 146 -23.23 7.93 21.25
CA ALA A 146 -24.03 8.99 20.65
C ALA A 146 -24.90 8.45 19.51
N THR A 147 -24.35 7.58 18.66
CA THR A 147 -25.11 6.91 17.60
C THR A 147 -26.28 6.09 18.16
N ILE A 148 -26.06 5.32 19.24
CA ILE A 148 -27.11 4.55 19.91
C ILE A 148 -28.21 5.48 20.46
N ALA A 149 -27.84 6.65 20.99
CA ALA A 149 -28.78 7.61 21.54
C ALA A 149 -29.71 8.23 20.47
N LEU A 150 -29.29 8.28 19.20
CA LEU A 150 -30.14 8.76 18.10
C LEU A 150 -31.31 7.81 17.78
N PHE A 151 -31.25 6.55 18.20
CA PHE A 151 -32.35 5.61 18.03
C PHE A 151 -33.45 5.85 19.07
N SER A 152 -34.49 6.58 18.66
CA SER A 152 -35.68 6.79 19.48
C SER A 152 -36.36 5.46 19.87
N PRO A 153 -37.17 5.43 20.95
CA PRO A 153 -37.94 4.25 21.31
C PRO A 153 -38.79 3.71 20.16
N GLU A 154 -39.37 4.60 19.35
CA GLU A 154 -40.16 4.28 18.15
C GLU A 154 -39.29 3.63 17.06
N ALA A 155 -38.09 4.18 16.80
CA ALA A 155 -37.15 3.58 15.85
C ALA A 155 -36.76 2.15 16.28
N LYS A 156 -36.51 1.95 17.58
CA LYS A 156 -36.22 0.62 18.13
C LYS A 156 -37.41 -0.33 18.01
N GLN A 157 -38.63 0.19 18.13
CA GLN A 157 -39.85 -0.60 17.91
C GLN A 157 -39.98 -1.03 16.44
N PHE A 158 -39.71 -0.14 15.48
CA PHE A 158 -39.70 -0.48 14.05
C PHE A 158 -38.66 -1.56 13.70
N LEU A 159 -37.52 -1.58 14.39
CA LEU A 159 -36.48 -2.62 14.19
C LEU A 159 -36.90 -4.02 14.65
N THR A 160 -37.78 -4.10 15.65
CA THR A 160 -38.25 -5.40 16.21
C THR A 160 -39.60 -5.84 15.64
N GLY A 161 -40.35 -4.91 15.04
CA GLY A 161 -41.64 -5.17 14.42
C GLY A 161 -41.55 -5.77 13.01
N LYS A 162 -42.70 -5.96 12.38
CA LYS A 162 -42.76 -6.30 10.94
C LYS A 162 -42.34 -5.07 10.12
N PRO A 163 -41.59 -5.26 9.01
CA PRO A 163 -41.25 -4.18 8.09
C PRO A 163 -42.50 -3.41 7.65
N SER A 164 -42.43 -2.08 7.69
CA SER A 164 -43.50 -1.19 7.24
C SER A 164 -42.90 -0.03 6.44
N PRO A 165 -43.60 0.54 5.45
CA PRO A 165 -43.04 1.64 4.64
C PRO A 165 -42.61 2.85 5.48
N ASP A 166 -43.45 3.27 6.43
CA ASP A 166 -43.18 4.43 7.29
C ASP A 166 -41.99 4.19 8.23
N GLY A 167 -41.92 2.98 8.83
CA GLY A 167 -40.81 2.59 9.68
C GLY A 167 -39.50 2.46 8.90
N ASP A 168 -39.56 1.89 7.70
CA ASP A 168 -38.41 1.72 6.81
C ASP A 168 -37.84 3.06 6.35
N GLU A 169 -38.70 4.01 5.99
CA GLU A 169 -38.27 5.35 5.63
C GLU A 169 -37.64 6.08 6.82
N ALA A 170 -38.22 5.97 8.02
CA ALA A 170 -37.67 6.58 9.24
C ALA A 170 -36.28 6.02 9.57
N ILE A 171 -36.11 4.69 9.54
CA ILE A 171 -34.83 4.04 9.78
C ILE A 171 -33.81 4.38 8.68
N ALA A 172 -34.21 4.41 7.41
CA ALA A 172 -33.32 4.78 6.32
C ALA A 172 -32.82 6.22 6.47
N ARG A 173 -33.70 7.18 6.80
CA ARG A 173 -33.32 8.58 7.06
C ARG A 173 -32.35 8.68 8.23
N LEU A 174 -32.59 7.96 9.31
CA LEU A 174 -31.70 7.92 10.47
C LEU A 174 -30.32 7.37 10.10
N LEU A 175 -30.27 6.23 9.41
CA LEU A 175 -29.01 5.62 8.98
C LEU A 175 -28.21 6.51 8.03
N THR A 176 -28.88 7.13 7.05
CA THR A 176 -28.23 8.09 6.14
C THR A 176 -27.75 9.32 6.89
N ALA A 177 -28.54 9.84 7.84
CA ALA A 177 -28.11 10.97 8.67
C ALA A 177 -26.86 10.63 9.49
N ILE A 178 -26.80 9.44 10.09
CA ILE A 178 -25.60 8.96 10.80
C ILE A 178 -24.43 8.91 9.81
N GLN A 179 -24.58 8.26 8.65
CA GLN A 179 -23.51 8.11 7.67
C GLN A 179 -22.92 9.45 7.21
N VAL A 180 -23.77 10.45 6.94
CA VAL A 180 -23.36 11.76 6.42
C VAL A 180 -22.84 12.71 7.52
N SER A 181 -23.29 12.55 8.77
CA SER A 181 -22.88 13.42 9.88
C SER A 181 -21.72 12.87 10.72
N THR A 182 -21.36 11.61 10.53
CA THR A 182 -20.30 10.96 11.30
C THR A 182 -18.96 11.15 10.57
N PRO A 183 -17.89 11.62 11.26
CA PRO A 183 -16.55 11.63 10.70
C PRO A 183 -16.15 10.27 10.11
N PHE A 184 -15.30 10.29 9.08
CA PHE A 184 -14.81 9.11 8.34
C PHE A 184 -15.85 8.40 7.45
N ASP A 185 -17.03 9.01 7.25
CA ASP A 185 -18.10 8.54 6.35
C ASP A 185 -18.41 7.03 6.49
N PRO A 186 -18.63 6.51 7.72
CA PRO A 186 -18.71 5.09 7.94
C PRO A 186 -19.95 4.49 7.27
N ALA A 187 -19.79 3.29 6.71
CA ALA A 187 -20.92 2.45 6.36
C ALA A 187 -21.65 2.04 7.64
N VAL A 188 -22.95 2.32 7.71
CA VAL A 188 -23.79 2.00 8.87
C VAL A 188 -24.67 0.79 8.54
N SER A 189 -24.65 -0.20 9.42
CA SER A 189 -25.54 -1.35 9.32
C SER A 189 -26.13 -1.73 10.67
N ILE A 190 -27.31 -2.33 10.67
CA ILE A 190 -27.97 -2.82 11.88
C ILE A 190 -28.28 -4.30 11.71
N MET A 191 -27.86 -5.12 12.65
CA MET A 191 -28.31 -6.50 12.75
C MET A 191 -29.49 -6.58 13.72
N VAL A 192 -30.57 -7.23 13.30
CA VAL A 192 -31.73 -7.53 14.16
C VAL A 192 -32.00 -9.04 14.18
N ALA A 193 -32.66 -9.51 15.23
CA ALA A 193 -33.14 -10.89 15.27
C ALA A 193 -34.22 -11.10 14.18
N SER A 194 -34.29 -12.31 13.62
CA SER A 194 -35.27 -12.66 12.60
C SER A 194 -36.09 -13.89 13.00
N GLN A 195 -37.09 -14.21 12.18
CA GLN A 195 -37.95 -15.37 12.35
C GLN A 195 -37.48 -16.52 11.45
N SER A 196 -37.76 -17.75 11.89
CA SER A 196 -37.48 -18.98 11.13
C SER A 196 -37.97 -18.86 9.68
N PRO A 197 -37.17 -19.26 8.66
CA PRO A 197 -35.94 -20.06 8.74
C PRO A 197 -34.65 -19.26 9.00
N TYR A 198 -34.73 -17.95 9.20
CA TYR A 198 -33.56 -17.08 9.41
C TYR A 198 -33.35 -16.78 10.89
N THR A 199 -32.08 -16.62 11.29
CA THR A 199 -31.72 -16.26 12.66
C THR A 199 -31.60 -14.75 12.81
N HIS A 200 -31.03 -14.07 11.82
CA HIS A 200 -30.75 -12.63 11.87
C HIS A 200 -31.04 -11.96 10.52
N CYS A 201 -31.25 -10.65 10.54
CA CYS A 201 -31.37 -9.81 9.35
C CYS A 201 -30.41 -8.63 9.48
N VAL A 202 -29.59 -8.41 8.47
CA VAL A 202 -28.73 -7.22 8.37
C VAL A 202 -29.45 -6.18 7.52
N ILE A 203 -29.63 -5.00 8.09
CA ILE A 203 -30.32 -3.86 7.52
C ILE A 203 -29.26 -2.80 7.14
N THR A 204 -29.31 -2.33 5.90
CA THR A 204 -28.48 -1.21 5.42
C THR A 204 -29.33 -0.24 4.62
N THR A 205 -28.83 0.99 4.45
CA THR A 205 -29.41 1.95 3.51
C THR A 205 -29.24 1.47 2.07
N LEU A 206 -30.17 1.85 1.20
CA LEU A 206 -29.99 1.76 -0.25
C LEU A 206 -29.41 3.09 -0.76
N PRO A 207 -28.40 3.07 -1.65
CA PRO A 207 -27.85 4.31 -2.25
C PRO A 207 -28.90 5.12 -3.01
N GLU A 208 -29.84 4.42 -3.66
CA GLU A 208 -30.97 5.02 -4.38
C GLU A 208 -32.26 4.28 -3.99
N ARG A 209 -33.37 5.04 -3.83
CA ARG A 209 -34.69 4.45 -3.55
C ARG A 209 -35.08 3.56 -4.72
N GLN A 210 -35.31 2.28 -4.46
CA GLN A 210 -35.73 1.35 -5.50
C GLN A 210 -37.24 1.22 -5.51
N ARG A 211 -37.85 1.35 -6.69
CA ARG A 211 -39.29 1.13 -6.86
C ARG A 211 -39.57 -0.37 -6.76
N GLN A 212 -40.35 -0.78 -5.77
CA GLN A 212 -40.66 -2.18 -5.47
C GLN A 212 -41.83 -2.71 -6.31
N THR A 213 -42.79 -1.85 -6.65
CA THR A 213 -43.99 -2.20 -7.43
C THR A 213 -44.31 -1.12 -8.47
N GLN A 214 -44.95 -1.50 -9.58
CA GLN A 214 -45.44 -0.53 -10.59
C GLN A 214 -46.46 0.46 -9.98
N THR A 215 -47.12 0.08 -8.88
CA THR A 215 -48.08 0.87 -8.11
C THR A 215 -47.45 1.93 -7.20
N GLY A 216 -46.12 2.02 -7.10
CA GLY A 216 -45.44 3.15 -6.43
C GLY A 216 -44.87 2.88 -5.05
N ASP A 217 -44.78 1.62 -4.60
CA ASP A 217 -44.10 1.32 -3.34
C ASP A 217 -42.59 1.50 -3.47
N TRP A 218 -41.99 2.18 -2.50
CA TRP A 218 -40.55 2.45 -2.46
C TRP A 218 -39.86 1.55 -1.44
N LYS A 219 -38.71 0.99 -1.84
CA LYS A 219 -37.81 0.26 -0.97
C LYS A 219 -36.72 1.21 -0.50
N TYR A 220 -36.67 1.44 0.81
CA TYR A 220 -35.73 2.36 1.46
C TYR A 220 -34.51 1.65 2.04
N LEU A 221 -34.68 0.39 2.43
CA LEU A 221 -33.68 -0.41 3.14
C LEU A 221 -33.36 -1.69 2.38
N SER A 222 -32.09 -2.07 2.40
CA SER A 222 -31.66 -3.41 2.02
C SER A 222 -31.74 -4.32 3.24
N ARG A 223 -32.24 -5.55 3.03
CA ARG A 223 -32.36 -6.57 4.07
C ARG A 223 -31.71 -7.85 3.60
N LYS A 224 -30.66 -8.26 4.31
CA LYS A 224 -29.97 -9.53 4.08
C LYS A 224 -30.29 -10.48 5.23
N TYR A 225 -31.13 -11.47 4.94
CA TYR A 225 -31.51 -12.50 5.91
C TYR A 225 -30.42 -13.57 5.99
N LEU A 226 -30.04 -13.94 7.22
CA LEU A 226 -28.98 -14.88 7.52
C LEU A 226 -29.55 -16.12 8.19
N THR A 227 -29.23 -17.30 7.68
CA THR A 227 -29.57 -18.59 8.30
C THR A 227 -28.63 -18.93 9.46
N GLY A 228 -27.44 -18.33 9.51
CA GLY A 228 -26.47 -18.46 10.59
C GLY A 228 -25.14 -17.82 10.24
N PHE A 229 -24.14 -18.02 11.12
CA PHE A 229 -22.77 -17.54 10.92
C PHE A 229 -21.83 -18.73 10.67
N PRO A 230 -21.02 -18.71 9.59
CA PRO A 230 -20.06 -19.77 9.30
C PRO A 230 -18.94 -19.86 10.34
N SER A 231 -18.56 -18.72 10.94
CA SER A 231 -17.43 -18.64 11.86
C SER A 231 -17.89 -18.63 13.32
N ASP A 232 -17.25 -19.47 14.15
CA ASP A 232 -17.63 -19.62 15.56
C ASP A 232 -17.38 -18.36 16.38
N TRP A 233 -16.29 -17.64 16.09
CA TRP A 233 -16.00 -16.38 16.77
C TRP A 233 -17.10 -15.33 16.52
N GLU A 234 -17.59 -15.22 15.27
CA GLU A 234 -18.64 -14.27 14.93
C GLU A 234 -19.97 -14.70 15.54
N ARG A 235 -20.30 -15.98 15.45
CA ARG A 235 -21.48 -16.57 16.09
C ARG A 235 -21.52 -16.25 17.59
N ASN A 236 -20.41 -16.48 18.29
CA ASN A 236 -20.29 -16.24 19.74
C ASN A 236 -20.34 -14.75 20.07
N ALA A 237 -19.70 -13.89 19.28
CA ALA A 237 -19.75 -12.45 19.47
C ALA A 237 -21.17 -11.90 19.28
N ILE A 238 -21.87 -12.29 18.22
CA ILE A 238 -23.25 -11.87 17.96
C ILE A 238 -24.19 -12.38 19.05
N GLN A 239 -24.06 -13.64 19.46
CA GLN A 239 -24.84 -14.18 20.56
C GLN A 239 -24.59 -13.41 21.86
N ALA A 240 -23.33 -13.10 22.19
CA ALA A 240 -22.99 -12.27 23.34
C ALA A 240 -23.71 -10.90 23.27
N GLY A 241 -23.63 -10.21 22.13
CA GLY A 241 -24.28 -8.92 21.90
C GLY A 241 -25.79 -8.97 22.11
N PHE A 242 -26.48 -9.96 21.55
CA PHE A 242 -27.94 -10.11 21.74
C PHE A 242 -28.34 -10.55 23.15
N THR A 243 -27.42 -11.13 23.93
CA THR A 243 -27.62 -11.42 25.36
C THR A 243 -27.20 -10.28 26.29
N GLY A 244 -26.82 -9.12 25.74
CA GLY A 244 -26.36 -7.95 26.51
C GLY A 244 -24.98 -8.10 27.13
N LYS A 245 -24.20 -9.11 26.71
CA LYS A 245 -22.80 -9.32 27.10
C LYS A 245 -21.87 -8.61 26.13
N GLU A 246 -20.66 -8.30 26.60
CA GLU A 246 -19.62 -7.71 25.77
C GLU A 246 -19.23 -8.66 24.63
N MET A 247 -19.13 -8.11 23.41
CA MET A 247 -18.79 -8.87 22.21
C MET A 247 -17.27 -9.00 22.08
N SER A 248 -16.76 -10.22 22.17
CA SER A 248 -15.34 -10.49 21.92
C SER A 248 -15.09 -10.68 20.41
N VAL A 249 -14.44 -9.69 19.79
CA VAL A 249 -14.14 -9.71 18.35
C VAL A 249 -12.63 -9.72 18.11
N PRO A 250 -12.07 -10.77 17.49
CA PRO A 250 -10.64 -10.85 17.16
C PRO A 250 -10.25 -9.85 16.06
N ARG A 251 -9.02 -9.31 16.15
CA ARG A 251 -8.45 -8.43 15.11
C ARG A 251 -8.08 -9.22 13.84
N GLY A 252 -8.17 -8.57 12.68
CA GLY A 252 -7.74 -9.13 11.39
C GLY A 252 -8.58 -10.31 10.90
N LYS A 253 -9.85 -10.36 11.30
CA LYS A 253 -10.84 -11.35 10.86
C LYS A 253 -11.96 -10.70 10.06
N SER A 254 -12.42 -11.42 9.04
CA SER A 254 -13.59 -11.07 8.23
C SER A 254 -14.70 -12.09 8.46
N GLY A 255 -15.86 -11.60 8.86
CA GLY A 255 -17.10 -12.36 9.03
C GLY A 255 -18.18 -11.88 8.07
N VAL A 256 -19.40 -12.40 8.24
CA VAL A 256 -20.57 -12.03 7.42
C VAL A 256 -21.10 -10.64 7.74
N PHE A 257 -20.98 -10.22 9.00
CA PHE A 257 -21.41 -8.91 9.51
C PHE A 257 -20.25 -8.09 10.07
N ILE A 258 -19.27 -8.72 10.73
CA ILE A 258 -18.14 -8.01 11.34
C ILE A 258 -16.88 -8.17 10.48
N ASN A 259 -16.29 -7.08 10.00
CA ASN A 259 -15.04 -7.11 9.24
C ASN A 259 -13.95 -6.23 9.85
N THR A 260 -13.05 -6.84 10.62
CA THR A 260 -11.94 -6.15 11.29
C THR A 260 -10.67 -6.00 10.43
N HIS A 261 -10.75 -6.28 9.13
CA HIS A 261 -9.77 -5.74 8.18
C HIS A 261 -9.99 -4.25 7.92
N LEU A 262 -11.19 -3.75 8.23
CA LEU A 262 -11.55 -2.35 8.17
C LEU A 262 -11.80 -1.83 9.58
N PRO A 263 -11.47 -0.55 9.85
CA PRO A 263 -11.69 0.04 11.16
C PRO A 263 -13.19 0.03 11.46
N SER A 264 -13.59 -0.77 12.43
CA SER A 264 -15.00 -1.04 12.73
C SER A 264 -15.27 -0.90 14.22
N SER A 265 -16.46 -0.41 14.55
CA SER A 265 -16.96 -0.33 15.91
C SER A 265 -18.46 -0.66 15.93
N TRP A 266 -18.94 -1.17 17.06
CA TRP A 266 -20.31 -1.63 17.19
C TRP A 266 -20.87 -1.34 18.58
N GLY A 267 -22.20 -1.41 18.69
CA GLY A 267 -22.88 -1.32 19.96
C GLY A 267 -24.28 -1.93 19.92
N THR A 268 -24.84 -2.19 21.09
CA THR A 268 -26.15 -2.84 21.24
C THR A 268 -27.25 -1.81 21.41
N LEU A 269 -28.33 -1.96 20.66
CA LEU A 269 -29.56 -1.17 20.78
C LEU A 269 -30.52 -1.90 21.71
N SER A 270 -30.69 -1.43 22.95
CA SER A 270 -31.65 -2.02 23.90
C SER A 270 -33.01 -1.34 23.83
N HIS A 271 -34.08 -2.14 23.93
CA HIS A 271 -35.47 -1.72 24.04
C HIS A 271 -36.17 -2.54 25.14
N GLY A 272 -36.41 -1.91 26.29
CA GLY A 272 -36.78 -2.62 27.52
C GLY A 272 -35.67 -3.59 27.95
N ASP A 273 -36.06 -4.80 28.36
CA ASP A 273 -35.14 -5.84 28.83
C ASP A 273 -34.48 -6.65 27.70
N ARG A 274 -34.65 -6.23 26.44
CA ARG A 274 -34.17 -6.97 25.26
C ARG A 274 -33.29 -6.10 24.38
N VAL A 275 -32.32 -6.74 23.72
CA VAL A 275 -31.52 -6.13 22.67
C VAL A 275 -32.33 -6.18 21.36
N ALA A 276 -32.76 -5.02 20.88
CA ALA A 276 -33.48 -4.84 19.62
C ALA A 276 -32.56 -5.06 18.40
N GLY A 277 -31.26 -4.78 18.53
CA GLY A 277 -30.29 -5.02 17.48
C GLY A 277 -28.86 -4.63 17.85
N ILE A 278 -27.94 -4.85 16.91
CA ILE A 278 -26.54 -4.44 17.02
C ILE A 278 -26.28 -3.46 15.88
N VAL A 279 -25.88 -2.23 16.21
CA VAL A 279 -25.45 -1.23 15.24
C VAL A 279 -23.95 -1.38 14.99
N MET A 280 -23.54 -1.27 13.72
CA MET A 280 -22.16 -1.35 13.28
C MET A 280 -21.82 -0.11 12.47
N LEU A 281 -20.70 0.53 12.82
CA LEU A 281 -20.04 1.58 12.06
C LEU A 281 -18.76 1.00 11.47
N GLN A 282 -18.64 1.01 10.15
CA GLN A 282 -17.47 0.49 9.45
C GLN A 282 -16.84 1.60 8.60
N GLY A 283 -15.64 2.03 8.93
CA GLY A 283 -14.89 3.03 8.18
C GLY A 283 -14.22 2.45 6.93
N SER A 284 -13.72 3.35 6.09
CA SER A 284 -12.85 3.04 4.95
C SER A 284 -11.37 3.34 5.26
N MET A 285 -10.45 2.64 4.60
CA MET A 285 -9.00 2.86 4.67
C MET A 285 -8.49 3.58 3.44
#